data_AF-A0A1Q3KA40-F1
#
_entry.id   AF-A0A1Q3KA40-F1
#
_cell.length_a   1.000
_cell.length_b   1.000
_cell.length_c   1.000
_cell.angle_alpha   90.00
_cell.angle_beta   90.00
_cell.angle_gamma   90.00
#
_symmetry.space_group_name_H-M   'P 1'
#
loop_
_entity.id
_entity.type
_entity.pdbx_description
1 polymer ?
#
loop_
_entity_poly.entity_id
_entity_poly.type
_entity_poly.pdbx_seq_one_letter_code
_entity_poly.pdbx_strand_id
1 'polypeptide(L)'
;MADNKAKRGGGDRRLISLSEAYEVRYWAKKFKVTPLKLKAAVKAAGRSAKKVEAYIKLQKHKASDRLLIALSQPYEVSYWSKKFKVTPARLRAAVKAVGHSSKKVGAYLAPGKAAKKKTAVKKGTAAKKKAAPKKAGATRKAKKGVRKRAA
;
A
#
# COMPACT_ATOMS: atom_id res chain seq x y z
N MET A 1 23.72 -45.60 -9.97
CA MET A 1 23.03 -45.12 -11.19
C MET A 1 23.29 -43.64 -11.36
N ALA A 2 23.76 -43.22 -12.53
CA ALA A 2 24.00 -41.81 -12.86
C ALA A 2 22.73 -41.23 -13.50
N ASP A 3 21.93 -40.50 -12.71
CA ASP A 3 20.67 -39.96 -13.22
C ASP A 3 20.90 -38.78 -14.17
N ASN A 4 20.62 -39.00 -15.46
CA ASN A 4 20.61 -37.99 -16.50
C ASN A 4 19.61 -36.87 -16.17
N LYS A 5 20.13 -35.75 -15.63
CA LYS A 5 19.36 -34.55 -15.22
C LYS A 5 18.71 -33.78 -16.38
N ALA A 6 18.93 -34.21 -17.63
CA ALA A 6 18.44 -33.55 -18.83
C ALA A 6 17.00 -33.91 -19.23
N LYS A 7 16.38 -34.93 -18.61
CA LYS A 7 14.93 -35.23 -18.77
C LYS A 7 14.04 -34.62 -17.69
N ARG A 8 14.51 -33.58 -16.99
CA ARG A 8 13.67 -32.80 -16.06
C ARG A 8 12.78 -31.80 -16.82
N GLY A 9 12.21 -32.28 -17.93
CA GLY A 9 11.43 -31.51 -18.89
C GLY A 9 10.03 -31.19 -18.35
N GLY A 10 9.78 -29.89 -18.17
CA GLY A 10 8.65 -29.20 -18.79
C GLY A 10 7.20 -29.52 -18.40
N GLY A 11 6.88 -30.62 -17.75
CA GLY A 11 5.50 -31.03 -17.48
C GLY A 11 5.14 -30.89 -16.02
N ASP A 12 4.78 -29.69 -15.57
CA ASP A 12 3.91 -29.50 -14.40
C ASP A 12 4.34 -30.17 -13.08
N ARG A 13 5.23 -29.51 -12.33
CA ARG A 13 5.37 -29.77 -10.88
C ARG A 13 4.14 -29.24 -10.13
N ARG A 14 2.99 -29.89 -10.35
CA ARG A 14 1.69 -29.59 -9.76
C ARG A 14 1.66 -29.89 -8.26
N LEU A 15 2.52 -30.80 -7.81
CA LEU A 15 2.58 -31.29 -6.44
C LEU A 15 3.95 -31.02 -5.81
N ILE A 16 3.93 -30.85 -4.48
CA ILE A 16 5.10 -30.70 -3.62
C ILE A 16 5.25 -32.01 -2.84
N SER A 17 6.36 -32.73 -3.03
CA SER A 17 6.70 -33.80 -2.10
C SER A 17 7.45 -33.25 -0.90
N LEU A 18 7.10 -33.75 0.28
CA LEU A 18 7.79 -33.46 1.53
C LEU A 18 8.74 -34.61 1.94
N SER A 19 8.75 -35.72 1.20
CA SER A 19 9.59 -36.89 1.47
C SER A 19 11.07 -36.59 1.23
N GLU A 20 11.37 -35.73 0.25
CA GLU A 20 12.73 -35.46 -0.18
C GLU A 20 13.18 -34.07 0.28
N ALA A 21 14.28 -34.03 1.04
CA ALA A 21 14.80 -32.77 1.59
C ALA A 21 15.17 -31.75 0.49
N TYR A 22 15.65 -32.23 -0.67
CA TYR A 22 15.99 -31.35 -1.79
C TYR A 22 14.74 -30.70 -2.42
N GLU A 23 13.60 -31.40 -2.45
CA GLU A 23 12.34 -30.84 -2.95
C GLU A 23 11.83 -29.73 -2.05
N VAL A 24 11.83 -29.97 -0.74
CA VAL A 24 11.45 -28.97 0.27
C VAL A 24 12.33 -27.72 0.12
N ARG A 25 13.65 -27.89 -0.03
CA ARG A 25 14.58 -26.77 -0.25
C ARG A 25 14.32 -26.04 -1.56
N TYR A 26 14.07 -26.76 -2.65
CA TYR A 26 13.75 -26.19 -3.95
C TYR A 26 12.48 -25.32 -3.88
N TRP A 27 11.41 -25.86 -3.31
CA TRP A 27 10.14 -25.15 -3.18
C TRP A 27 10.20 -24.00 -2.18
N ALA A 28 10.92 -24.16 -1.07
CA ALA A 28 11.17 -23.09 -0.11
C ALA A 28 11.87 -21.91 -0.77
N LYS A 29 12.90 -22.18 -1.61
CA LYS A 29 13.58 -21.16 -2.41
C LYS A 29 12.64 -20.52 -3.44
N LYS A 30 11.83 -21.31 -4.14
CA LYS A 30 10.87 -20.83 -5.14
C LYS A 30 9.81 -19.89 -4.55
N PHE A 31 9.25 -20.24 -3.39
CA PHE A 31 8.25 -19.42 -2.70
C PHE A 31 8.86 -18.35 -1.78
N LYS A 32 10.19 -18.30 -1.64
CA LYS A 32 10.91 -17.41 -0.72
C LYS A 32 10.39 -17.52 0.72
N VAL A 33 10.18 -18.75 1.19
CA VAL A 33 9.72 -19.08 2.55
C VAL A 33 10.69 -20.04 3.23
N THR A 34 10.60 -20.18 4.55
CA THR A 34 11.39 -21.18 5.27
C THR A 34 10.83 -22.59 5.02
N PRO A 35 11.67 -23.65 5.09
CA PRO A 35 11.21 -25.03 4.96
C PRO A 35 10.07 -25.39 5.93
N LEU A 36 10.12 -24.86 7.14
CA LEU A 36 9.07 -25.04 8.15
C LEU A 36 7.74 -24.40 7.71
N LYS A 37 7.77 -23.17 7.20
CA LYS A 37 6.58 -22.49 6.66
C LYS A 37 6.00 -23.22 5.46
N LEU A 38 6.85 -23.80 4.61
CA LEU A 38 6.40 -24.62 3.48
C LEU A 38 5.66 -25.87 3.96
N LYS A 39 6.22 -26.62 4.92
CA LYS A 39 5.58 -27.82 5.48
C LYS A 39 4.22 -27.48 6.11
N ALA A 40 4.13 -26.39 6.86
CA ALA A 40 2.88 -25.91 7.44
C ALA A 40 1.86 -25.52 6.36
N ALA A 41 2.29 -24.81 5.31
CA ALA A 41 1.43 -24.43 4.20
C ALA A 41 0.91 -25.64 3.42
N VAL A 42 1.75 -26.65 3.18
CA VAL A 42 1.35 -27.92 2.55
C VAL A 42 0.36 -28.69 3.42
N LYS A 43 0.54 -28.69 4.75
CA LYS A 43 -0.42 -29.30 5.69
C LYS A 43 -1.80 -28.62 5.64
N ALA A 44 -1.84 -27.31 5.44
CA ALA A 44 -3.09 -26.54 5.41
C ALA A 44 -3.77 -26.51 4.03
N ALA A 45 -3.02 -26.33 2.95
CA ALA A 45 -3.55 -26.17 1.58
C ALA A 45 -3.49 -27.45 0.72
N GLY A 46 -2.86 -28.52 1.23
CA GLY A 46 -2.56 -29.75 0.51
C GLY A 46 -1.27 -29.69 -0.29
N ARG A 47 -0.92 -30.78 -0.97
CA ARG A 47 0.34 -30.90 -1.74
C ARG A 47 0.36 -30.11 -3.04
N SER A 48 -0.76 -29.50 -3.47
CA SER A 48 -0.80 -28.74 -4.72
C SER A 48 0.02 -27.47 -4.63
N ALA A 49 1.00 -27.32 -5.51
CA ALA A 49 1.88 -26.15 -5.57
C ALA A 49 1.08 -24.84 -5.75
N LYS A 50 0.06 -24.84 -6.60
CA LYS A 50 -0.83 -23.68 -6.83
C LYS A 50 -1.60 -23.29 -5.57
N LYS A 51 -2.16 -24.28 -4.84
CA LYS A 51 -2.90 -24.03 -3.59
C LYS A 51 -1.97 -23.52 -2.49
N VAL A 52 -0.78 -24.09 -2.37
CA VAL A 52 0.23 -23.67 -1.40
C VAL A 52 0.72 -22.25 -1.68
N GLU A 53 0.96 -21.91 -2.94
CA GLU A 53 1.32 -20.55 -3.33
C GLU A 53 0.21 -19.55 -2.98
N ALA A 54 -1.04 -19.87 -3.33
CA ALA A 54 -2.20 -19.03 -3.00
C ALA A 54 -2.35 -18.88 -1.48
N TYR A 55 -2.17 -19.95 -0.72
CA TYR A 55 -2.19 -19.92 0.74
C TYR A 55 -1.09 -19.04 1.31
N ILE A 56 0.15 -19.19 0.85
CA ILE A 56 1.29 -18.37 1.29
C ILE A 56 1.03 -16.89 0.97
N LYS A 57 0.54 -16.56 -0.23
CA LYS A 57 0.16 -15.19 -0.59
C LYS A 57 -0.94 -14.67 0.32
N LEU A 58 -2.01 -15.42 0.54
CA LEU A 58 -3.10 -15.06 1.44
C LEU A 58 -2.60 -14.81 2.87
N GLN A 59 -1.68 -15.64 3.38
CA GLN A 59 -1.09 -15.43 4.71
C GLN A 59 -0.23 -14.16 4.75
N LYS A 60 0.52 -13.85 3.68
CA LYS A 60 1.28 -12.60 3.58
C LYS A 60 0.35 -11.38 3.55
N HIS A 61 -0.74 -11.43 2.79
CA HIS A 61 -1.77 -10.39 2.78
C HIS A 61 -2.38 -10.22 4.17
N LYS A 62 -2.89 -11.29 4.79
CA LYS A 62 -3.45 -11.22 6.15
C LYS A 62 -2.49 -10.66 7.20
N ALA A 63 -1.20 -11.01 7.10
CA ALA A 63 -0.18 -10.43 7.98
C ALA A 63 -0.01 -8.94 7.71
N SER A 64 0.13 -8.53 6.45
CA SER A 64 0.20 -7.13 6.06
C SER A 64 -1.05 -6.36 6.47
N ASP A 65 -2.26 -6.87 6.23
CA ASP A 65 -3.53 -6.22 6.54
C ASP A 65 -3.73 -6.04 8.06
N ARG A 66 -3.15 -6.92 8.88
CA ARG A 66 -3.14 -6.78 10.34
C ARG A 66 -2.11 -5.75 10.82
N LEU A 67 -0.99 -5.65 10.12
CA LEU A 67 0.15 -4.80 10.51
C LEU A 67 0.07 -3.39 9.91
N LEU A 68 -0.62 -3.24 8.79
CA LEU A 68 -0.71 -2.04 7.98
C LEU A 68 -2.17 -1.66 7.72
N ILE A 69 -2.42 -0.37 7.54
CA ILE A 69 -3.72 0.22 7.21
C ILE A 69 -3.65 0.67 5.75
N ALA A 70 -4.22 -0.06 4.80
CA ALA A 70 -4.24 0.37 3.41
C ALA A 70 -5.41 1.34 3.16
N LEU A 71 -5.09 2.60 2.87
CA LEU A 71 -6.11 3.62 2.61
C LEU A 71 -6.78 3.50 1.22
N SER A 72 -6.22 2.69 0.33
CA SER A 72 -6.74 2.43 -1.02
C SER A 72 -8.00 1.56 -1.01
N GLN A 73 -8.18 0.75 0.03
CA GLN A 73 -9.29 -0.17 0.15
C GLN A 73 -10.35 0.42 1.10
N PRO A 74 -11.55 0.77 0.61
CA PRO A 74 -12.57 1.45 1.43
C PRO A 74 -13.02 0.59 2.63
N TYR A 75 -13.04 -0.73 2.48
CA TYR A 75 -13.41 -1.66 3.56
C TYR A 75 -12.38 -1.70 4.70
N GLU A 76 -11.09 -1.50 4.42
CA GLU A 76 -10.06 -1.44 5.45
C GLU A 76 -10.18 -0.17 6.28
N VAL A 77 -10.46 0.96 5.62
CA VAL A 77 -10.67 2.25 6.30
C VAL A 77 -11.85 2.15 7.26
N SER A 78 -12.96 1.51 6.87
CA SER A 78 -14.12 1.33 7.74
C SER A 78 -13.82 0.39 8.92
N TYR A 79 -13.18 -0.75 8.66
CA TYR A 79 -12.78 -1.72 9.68
C TYR A 79 -11.87 -1.10 10.74
N TRP A 80 -10.80 -0.42 10.31
CA TRP A 80 -9.86 0.21 11.22
C TRP A 80 -10.45 1.40 11.96
N SER A 81 -11.32 2.19 11.31
CA SER A 81 -12.06 3.29 11.97
C SER A 81 -12.94 2.75 13.10
N LYS A 82 -13.65 1.64 12.86
CA LYS A 82 -14.47 0.96 13.88
C LYS A 82 -13.61 0.40 15.02
N LYS A 83 -12.46 -0.21 14.69
CA LYS A 83 -11.53 -0.80 15.68
C LYS A 83 -10.88 0.24 16.59
N PHE A 84 -10.46 1.37 16.01
CA PHE A 84 -9.88 2.48 16.78
C PHE A 84 -10.93 3.44 17.34
N LYS A 85 -12.21 3.26 17.01
CA LYS A 85 -13.33 4.14 17.39
C LYS A 85 -13.07 5.61 16.99
N VAL A 86 -12.55 5.83 15.77
CA VAL A 86 -12.26 7.16 15.21
C VAL A 86 -12.96 7.36 13.88
N THR A 87 -13.05 8.62 13.42
CA THR A 87 -13.56 8.92 12.08
C THR A 87 -12.56 8.53 10.99
N PRO A 88 -13.02 8.18 9.78
CA PRO A 88 -12.15 7.90 8.64
C PRO A 88 -11.17 9.03 8.31
N ALA A 89 -11.60 10.28 8.48
CA ALA A 89 -10.76 11.46 8.29
C ALA A 89 -9.60 11.50 9.30
N ARG A 90 -9.89 11.23 10.59
CA ARG A 90 -8.87 11.20 11.65
C ARG A 90 -7.90 10.03 11.46
N LEU A 91 -8.39 8.87 10.99
CA LEU A 91 -7.55 7.72 10.64
C LEU A 91 -6.58 8.06 9.51
N ARG A 92 -7.07 8.66 8.40
CA ARG A 92 -6.23 9.10 7.27
C ARG A 92 -5.17 10.11 7.69
N ALA A 93 -5.53 11.07 8.54
CA ALA A 93 -4.59 12.05 9.08
C ALA A 93 -3.49 11.39 9.94
N ALA A 94 -3.86 10.44 10.81
CA ALA A 94 -2.90 9.70 11.62
C ALA A 94 -1.96 8.83 10.76
N VAL A 95 -2.48 8.15 9.73
CA VAL A 95 -1.67 7.41 8.75
C VAL A 95 -0.72 8.34 8.00
N LYS A 96 -1.16 9.56 7.62
CA LYS A 96 -0.29 10.55 6.98
C LYS A 96 0.83 11.04 7.91
N ALA A 97 0.59 11.13 9.22
CA ALA A 97 1.57 11.59 10.19
C ALA A 97 2.57 10.50 10.60
N VAL A 98 2.12 9.25 10.75
CA VAL A 98 2.88 8.17 11.39
C VAL A 98 3.24 7.02 10.42
N GLY A 99 2.64 7.03 9.23
CA GLY A 99 2.73 5.97 8.22
C GLY A 99 1.65 4.90 8.38
N HIS A 100 1.69 3.90 7.51
CA HIS A 100 0.64 2.88 7.41
C HIS A 100 0.62 1.87 8.55
N SER A 101 1.50 1.94 9.56
CA SER A 101 1.56 0.93 10.62
C SER A 101 0.37 1.01 11.58
N SER A 102 -0.41 -0.08 11.67
CA SER A 102 -1.58 -0.15 12.56
C SER A 102 -1.24 0.05 14.02
N LYS A 103 -0.11 -0.51 14.49
CA LYS A 103 0.37 -0.35 15.87
C LYS A 103 0.72 1.10 16.18
N LYS A 104 1.46 1.77 15.28
CA LYS A 104 1.87 3.16 15.51
C LYS A 104 0.69 4.13 15.40
N VAL A 105 -0.21 3.92 14.44
CA VAL A 105 -1.45 4.70 14.31
C VAL A 105 -2.34 4.48 15.53
N GLY A 106 -2.46 3.24 16.00
CA GLY A 106 -3.15 2.93 17.26
C GLY A 106 -2.55 3.67 18.45
N ALA A 107 -1.22 3.72 18.59
CA ALA A 107 -0.55 4.48 19.64
C ALA A 107 -0.76 6.00 19.52
N TYR A 108 -0.76 6.54 18.30
CA TYR A 108 -1.02 7.96 18.03
C TYR A 108 -2.49 8.35 18.29
N LEU A 109 -3.41 7.42 18.08
CA LEU A 109 -4.84 7.61 18.31
C LEU A 109 -5.25 7.26 19.75
N ALA A 110 -4.47 6.43 20.45
CA ALA A 110 -4.69 6.08 21.84
C ALA A 110 -4.66 7.35 22.70
N PRO A 111 -5.60 7.49 23.66
CA PRO A 111 -5.64 8.65 24.54
C PRO A 111 -4.49 8.58 25.55
N GLY A 112 -3.30 9.06 25.17
CA GLY A 112 -2.13 9.24 26.03
C GLY A 112 -1.78 10.72 26.17
N LYS A 113 -2.27 11.35 27.24
CA LYS A 113 -2.20 12.79 27.60
C LYS A 113 -2.86 13.75 26.60
N ALA A 114 -3.79 14.54 27.16
CA ALA A 114 -4.43 15.68 26.56
C ALA A 114 -3.45 16.61 25.82
N ALA A 115 -3.30 16.44 24.51
CA ALA A 115 -2.90 17.54 23.65
C ALA A 115 -4.16 18.38 23.40
N LYS A 116 -4.39 19.36 24.29
CA LYS A 116 -5.15 20.58 23.98
C LYS A 116 -4.66 21.14 22.63
N LYS A 117 -5.33 20.77 21.54
CA LYS A 117 -5.62 21.67 20.43
C LYS A 117 -7.13 21.75 20.40
N LYS A 118 -7.72 22.62 21.23
CA LYS A 118 -8.19 23.93 20.78
C LYS A 118 -8.73 23.81 19.36
N THR A 119 -10.04 23.64 19.28
CA THR A 119 -10.88 24.27 18.28
C THR A 119 -10.30 25.63 17.90
N ALA A 120 -9.48 25.67 16.85
CA ALA A 120 -9.33 26.88 16.06
C ALA A 120 -10.57 26.92 15.17
N VAL A 121 -11.68 27.35 15.78
CA VAL A 121 -12.78 27.98 15.07
C VAL A 121 -12.13 29.12 14.28
N LYS A 122 -11.87 28.92 12.99
CA LYS A 122 -11.80 30.05 12.05
C LYS A 122 -13.24 30.52 11.86
N LYS A 123 -13.70 31.34 12.81
CA LYS A 123 -14.80 32.28 12.57
C LYS A 123 -14.19 33.38 11.71
N GLY A 124 -14.54 33.38 10.44
CA GLY A 124 -14.15 34.35 9.44
C GLY A 124 -15.19 34.36 8.33
N THR A 125 -16.39 34.80 8.70
CA THR A 125 -17.42 35.50 7.89
C THR A 125 -17.69 35.03 6.46
N ALA A 126 -18.91 34.51 6.26
CA ALA A 126 -19.55 34.42 4.96
C ALA A 126 -20.13 35.79 4.52
N ALA A 127 -20.11 35.98 3.19
CA ALA A 127 -20.98 36.82 2.35
C ALA A 127 -20.64 38.31 2.13
N LYS A 128 -20.21 38.64 0.90
CA LYS A 128 -21.13 39.27 -0.09
C LYS A 128 -20.63 39.11 -1.54
N LYS A 129 -21.52 38.60 -2.40
CA LYS A 129 -21.45 38.62 -3.87
C LYS A 129 -21.36 40.06 -4.40
N LYS A 130 -20.69 40.25 -5.54
CA LYS A 130 -21.22 41.01 -6.71
C LYS A 130 -20.50 40.57 -8.00
N ALA A 131 -21.31 40.36 -9.04
CA ALA A 131 -20.92 39.90 -10.38
C ALA A 131 -20.41 41.06 -11.28
N ALA A 132 -19.72 40.66 -12.38
CA ALA A 132 -19.00 41.40 -13.45
C ALA A 132 -19.91 42.30 -14.36
N PRO A 133 -19.53 42.82 -15.58
CA PRO A 133 -18.29 42.75 -16.40
C PRO A 133 -17.89 44.00 -17.28
N LYS A 134 -16.87 43.83 -18.17
CA LYS A 134 -16.48 44.58 -19.42
C LYS A 134 -15.48 45.75 -19.25
N LYS A 135 -14.48 46.03 -20.13
CA LYS A 135 -14.23 45.88 -21.59
C LYS A 135 -12.70 45.64 -21.83
N ALA A 136 -12.25 44.72 -22.69
CA ALA A 136 -12.02 44.76 -24.15
C ALA A 136 -10.83 45.61 -24.65
N GLY A 137 -9.92 45.00 -25.44
CA GLY A 137 -8.87 45.64 -26.25
C GLY A 137 -7.53 44.89 -26.21
N ALA A 138 -7.36 43.75 -26.90
CA ALA A 138 -6.93 43.62 -28.31
C ALA A 138 -5.48 44.08 -28.60
N THR A 139 -4.60 43.07 -28.74
CA THR A 139 -3.54 42.91 -29.77
C THR A 139 -2.65 44.10 -30.16
N ARG A 140 -1.31 43.90 -30.10
CA ARG A 140 -0.44 43.84 -31.31
C ARG A 140 1.00 43.46 -31.01
N LYS A 141 1.53 42.71 -31.97
CA LYS A 141 2.85 42.10 -32.12
C LYS A 141 3.80 43.10 -32.79
N ALA A 142 5.10 42.90 -32.57
CA ALA A 142 6.26 43.38 -33.36
C ALA A 142 6.68 44.85 -33.26
N LYS A 143 7.95 45.10 -32.91
CA LYS A 143 9.06 45.18 -33.89
C LYS A 143 10.43 45.33 -33.22
N LYS A 144 11.35 44.50 -33.71
CA LYS A 144 12.81 44.59 -33.61
C LYS A 144 13.27 45.92 -34.22
N GLY A 145 14.16 46.64 -33.55
CA GLY A 145 14.70 47.91 -34.02
C GLY A 145 16.06 48.21 -33.40
N VAL A 146 17.09 47.53 -33.91
CA VAL A 146 18.50 47.90 -33.74
C VAL A 146 18.73 49.24 -34.44
N ARG A 147 19.22 50.24 -33.72
CA ARG A 147 19.97 51.36 -34.32
C ARG A 147 21.13 51.78 -33.41
N LYS A 148 22.32 51.51 -33.95
CA LYS A 148 23.64 52.05 -33.59
C LYS A 148 23.61 53.55 -33.29
N ARG A 149 24.36 53.96 -32.25
CA ARG A 149 25.09 55.23 -32.13
C ARG A 149 26.42 54.87 -31.44
N ALA A 150 27.54 54.87 -32.17
CA ALA A 150 28.39 56.03 -32.50
C ALA A 150 29.51 56.21 -31.47
N ALA A 151 30.68 55.65 -31.77
CA ALA A 151 32.04 56.20 -31.71
C ALA A 151 33.01 55.07 -32.02
#